data_AF-A0A0T2NHH6-F1
#
_entry.id   AF-A0A0T2NHH6-F1
#
_cell.length_a   1.000
_cell.length_b   1.000
_cell.length_c   1.000
_cell.angle_alpha   90.00
_cell.angle_beta   90.00
_cell.angle_gamma   90.00
#
_symmetry.space_group_name_H-M   'P 1'
#
loop_
_entity.id
_entity.type
_entity.pdbx_description
1 polymer ?
#
loop_
_entity_poly.entity_id
_entity_poly.type
_entity_poly.pdbx_seq_one_letter_code
_entity_poly.pdbx_strand_id
1 'polypeptide(L)'
;MASIAPGEASMSSIRHDAAFAALRAALMASYAGTLASTRMSPLEALEAMAAALGSIYREVADSHLDPEGCRCGWQPHALRDIVALEQAMGINAAGDEQESLFDLRSIMPAGHG
;
A
#
# COMPACT_ATOMS: atom_id res chain seq x y z
N MET A 1 1.13 12.49 -30.19
CA MET A 1 0.49 12.64 -28.86
C MET A 1 -0.87 11.97 -28.93
N ALA A 2 -1.04 10.82 -28.27
CA ALA A 2 -2.34 10.16 -28.18
C ALA A 2 -3.20 10.93 -27.17
N SER A 3 -4.32 11.50 -27.65
CA SER A 3 -5.30 12.19 -26.83
C SER A 3 -6.15 11.14 -26.13
N ILE A 4 -6.00 11.00 -24.81
CA ILE A 4 -6.82 10.10 -23.99
C ILE A 4 -8.24 10.67 -23.94
N ALA A 5 -9.24 9.88 -24.33
CA ALA A 5 -10.63 10.32 -24.32
C ALA A 5 -11.13 10.50 -22.86
N PRO A 6 -11.96 11.51 -22.56
CA PRO A 6 -12.37 11.85 -21.20
C PRO A 6 -13.09 10.72 -20.44
N GLY A 7 -13.68 9.74 -21.14
CA GLY A 7 -14.28 8.54 -20.52
C GLY A 7 -13.28 7.51 -19.98
N GLU A 8 -12.09 7.40 -20.58
CA GLU A 8 -11.07 6.42 -20.17
C GLU A 8 -10.36 6.84 -18.88
N ALA A 9 -10.10 8.15 -18.72
CA ALA A 9 -9.52 8.72 -17.51
C ALA A 9 -10.45 8.52 -16.28
N SER A 10 -11.75 8.73 -16.45
CA SER A 10 -12.75 8.55 -15.37
C SER A 10 -12.87 7.08 -14.94
N MET A 11 -12.88 6.13 -15.88
CA MET A 11 -12.90 4.69 -15.55
C MET A 11 -11.58 4.21 -14.93
N SER A 12 -10.45 4.79 -15.34
CA SER A 12 -9.15 4.50 -14.74
C SER A 12 -9.08 4.97 -13.28
N SER A 13 -9.62 6.15 -12.96
CA SER A 13 -9.74 6.64 -11.59
C SER A 13 -10.59 5.73 -10.72
N ILE A 14 -11.78 5.33 -11.20
CA ILE A 14 -12.68 4.42 -10.45
C ILE A 14 -12.01 3.07 -10.15
N ARG A 15 -11.28 2.50 -11.13
CA ARG A 15 -10.54 1.25 -10.91
C ARG A 15 -9.40 1.43 -9.91
N HIS A 16 -8.72 2.57 -9.95
CA HIS A 16 -7.65 2.88 -9.00
C HIS A 16 -8.20 3.03 -7.57
N ASP A 17 -9.34 3.69 -7.41
CA ASP A 17 -10.00 3.85 -6.10
C ASP A 17 -10.51 2.51 -5.55
N ALA A 18 -11.10 1.67 -6.40
CA ALA A 18 -11.52 0.32 -6.01
C ALA A 18 -10.33 -0.56 -5.60
N ALA A 19 -9.22 -0.50 -6.35
CA ALA A 19 -8.00 -1.21 -6.02
C ALA A 19 -7.40 -0.72 -4.70
N PHE A 20 -7.36 0.60 -4.47
CA PHE A 20 -6.91 1.19 -3.23
C PHE A 20 -7.76 0.72 -2.04
N ALA A 21 -9.09 0.77 -2.16
CA ALA A 21 -10.00 0.33 -1.11
C ALA A 21 -9.80 -1.15 -0.76
N ALA A 22 -9.66 -2.02 -1.77
CA ALA A 22 -9.41 -3.44 -1.58
C ALA A 22 -8.06 -3.71 -0.89
N LEU A 23 -6.99 -3.04 -1.33
CA LEU A 23 -5.66 -3.14 -0.72
C LEU A 23 -5.66 -2.64 0.73
N ARG A 24 -6.31 -1.49 0.99
CA ARG A 24 -6.45 -0.96 2.36
C ARG A 24 -7.18 -1.95 3.27
N ALA A 25 -8.27 -2.55 2.81
CA ALA A 25 -9.02 -3.53 3.59
C ALA A 25 -8.16 -4.77 3.91
N ALA A 26 -7.41 -5.30 2.94
CA ALA A 26 -6.49 -6.42 3.16
C ALA A 26 -5.38 -6.07 4.16
N LEU A 27 -4.76 -4.89 4.00
CA LEU A 27 -3.73 -4.40 4.92
C LEU A 27 -4.26 -4.20 6.34
N MET A 28 -5.47 -3.67 6.50
CA MET A 28 -6.11 -3.52 7.81
C MET A 28 -6.41 -4.87 8.47
N ALA A 29 -6.86 -5.86 7.70
CA ALA A 29 -7.06 -7.21 8.21
C ALA A 29 -5.74 -7.85 8.68
N SER A 30 -4.67 -7.70 7.89
CA SER A 30 -3.32 -8.14 8.29
C SER A 30 -2.82 -7.43 9.54
N TYR A 31 -2.99 -6.10 9.62
CA TYR A 31 -2.62 -5.30 10.78
C TYR A 31 -3.34 -5.75 12.05
N ALA A 32 -4.67 -5.89 11.99
CA ALA A 32 -5.47 -6.36 13.12
C ALA A 32 -5.08 -7.79 13.54
N GLY A 33 -4.82 -8.68 12.58
CA GLY A 33 -4.34 -10.03 12.83
C GLY A 33 -2.97 -10.05 13.51
N THR A 34 -2.03 -9.21 13.07
CA THR A 34 -0.71 -9.07 13.71
C THR A 34 -0.83 -8.58 15.15
N LEU A 35 -1.64 -7.55 15.41
CA LEU A 35 -1.86 -7.06 16.78
C LEU A 35 -2.50 -8.12 17.68
N ALA A 36 -3.49 -8.86 17.15
CA ALA A 36 -4.18 -9.90 17.92
C ALA A 36 -3.30 -11.14 18.22
N SER A 37 -2.31 -11.43 17.37
CA SER A 37 -1.47 -12.63 17.46
C SER A 37 -0.08 -12.40 18.03
N THR A 38 0.32 -11.15 18.23
CA THR A 38 1.66 -10.78 18.71
C THR A 38 1.59 -9.85 19.92
N ARG A 39 2.74 -9.38 20.40
CA ARG A 39 2.86 -8.32 21.42
C ARG A 39 3.36 -7.00 20.84
N MET A 40 3.32 -6.85 19.51
CA MET A 40 3.77 -5.62 18.87
C MET A 40 2.86 -4.46 19.24
N SER A 41 3.46 -3.30 19.47
CA SER A 41 2.73 -2.04 19.49
C SER A 41 2.18 -1.71 18.09
N PRO A 42 1.17 -0.81 18.00
CA PRO A 42 0.67 -0.29 16.73
C PRO A 42 1.76 0.14 15.75
N LEU A 43 2.77 0.86 16.23
CA LEU A 43 3.84 1.39 15.38
C LEU A 43 4.77 0.27 14.90
N GLU A 44 5.17 -0.66 15.77
CA GLU A 44 6.02 -1.81 15.39
C GLU A 44 5.32 -2.69 14.33
N ALA A 45 4.01 -2.87 14.43
CA ALA A 45 3.25 -3.61 13.41
C ALA A 45 3.23 -2.87 12.06
N LEU A 46 3.10 -1.54 12.06
CA LEU A 46 3.18 -0.72 10.84
C LEU A 46 4.59 -0.74 10.24
N GLU A 47 5.64 -0.67 11.06
CA GLU A 47 7.02 -0.81 10.63
C GLU A 47 7.28 -2.18 9.99
N ALA A 48 6.76 -3.26 10.59
CA ALA A 48 6.84 -4.59 10.02
C ALA A 48 6.12 -4.70 8.66
N MET A 49 4.96 -4.05 8.52
CA MET A 49 4.25 -3.97 7.23
C MET A 49 5.03 -3.17 6.19
N ALA A 50 5.66 -2.06 6.57
CA ALA A 50 6.51 -1.28 5.68
C ALA A 50 7.74 -2.08 5.22
N ALA A 51 8.37 -2.83 6.14
CA ALA A 51 9.47 -3.73 5.81
C ALA A 51 9.03 -4.86 4.84
N ALA A 52 7.85 -5.44 5.06
CA ALA A 52 7.29 -6.44 4.17
C ALA A 52 7.02 -5.87 2.77
N LEU A 53 6.46 -4.66 2.67
CA LEU A 53 6.26 -3.96 1.40
C LEU A 53 7.59 -3.72 0.66
N GLY A 54 8.64 -3.32 1.38
CA GLY A 54 9.99 -3.19 0.83
C GLY A 54 10.56 -4.51 0.29
N SER A 55 10.31 -5.63 0.98
CA SER A 55 10.71 -6.96 0.49
C SER A 55 9.96 -7.32 -0.80
N ILE A 56 8.65 -7.09 -0.84
CA ILE A 56 7.83 -7.33 -2.03
C ILE A 56 8.30 -6.48 -3.20
N TYR A 57 8.61 -5.19 -2.96
CA TYR A 57 9.17 -4.32 -3.99
C TYR A 57 10.45 -4.92 -4.59
N ARG A 58 11.38 -5.41 -3.75
CA ARG A 58 12.61 -6.04 -4.23
C ARG A 58 12.32 -7.26 -5.11
N GLU A 59 11.44 -8.15 -4.65
CA GLU A 59 11.05 -9.36 -5.42
C GLU A 59 10.42 -9.00 -6.77
N VAL A 60 9.55 -7.98 -6.78
CA VAL A 60 8.94 -7.46 -8.00
C VAL A 60 9.99 -6.83 -8.91
N ALA A 61 10.90 -6.01 -8.39
CA ALA A 61 11.97 -5.40 -9.16
C ALA A 61 12.90 -6.47 -9.78
N ASP A 62 13.31 -7.48 -9.01
CA ASP A 62 14.18 -8.56 -9.47
C ASP A 62 13.54 -9.32 -10.64
N SER A 63 12.23 -9.59 -10.57
CA SER A 63 11.50 -10.26 -11.67
C SER A 63 11.43 -9.47 -12.98
N HIS A 64 11.70 -8.16 -12.95
CA HIS A 64 11.75 -7.29 -14.12
C HIS A 64 13.17 -7.01 -14.60
N LEU A 65 14.18 -7.19 -13.74
CA LEU A 65 15.59 -7.05 -14.09
C LEU A 65 16.21 -8.35 -14.64
N ASP A 66 15.54 -9.49 -14.45
CA ASP A 66 15.93 -10.77 -15.05
C ASP A 66 15.93 -10.68 -16.60
N PRO A 67 16.95 -11.22 -17.29
CA PRO A 67 16.98 -11.29 -18.76
C PRO A 67 15.74 -11.96 -19.41
N GLU A 68 15.14 -12.93 -18.73
CA GLU A 68 13.87 -13.58 -19.10
C GLU A 68 12.68 -13.02 -18.31
N GLY A 69 12.89 -11.90 -17.62
CA GLY A 69 11.94 -11.22 -16.76
C GLY A 69 10.71 -10.66 -17.48
N CYS A 70 9.82 -10.11 -16.68
CA CYS A 70 8.54 -9.57 -17.15
C CYS A 70 8.73 -8.49 -18.24
N ARG A 71 8.08 -8.67 -19.39
CA ARG A 71 8.18 -7.79 -20.56
C ARG A 71 7.15 -6.65 -20.57
N CYS A 72 6.60 -6.29 -19.42
CA CYS A 72 5.56 -5.26 -19.31
C CYS A 72 6.07 -3.83 -19.60
N GLY A 73 7.39 -3.63 -19.65
CA GLY A 73 8.04 -2.36 -19.98
C GLY A 73 8.33 -1.46 -18.78
N TRP A 74 7.93 -1.84 -17.56
CA TRP A 74 8.37 -1.16 -16.34
C TRP A 74 9.84 -1.48 -16.05
N GLN A 75 10.65 -0.44 -15.80
CA GLN A 75 12.07 -0.54 -15.48
C GLN A 75 12.28 -0.06 -14.04
N PRO A 76 12.54 -0.98 -13.09
CA PRO A 76 12.73 -0.61 -11.69
C PRO A 76 13.90 0.35 -11.51
N HIS A 77 13.71 1.38 -10.69
CA HIS A 77 14.76 2.30 -10.27
C HIS A 77 14.66 2.53 -8.77
N ALA A 78 15.33 1.68 -7.99
CA ALA A 78 15.28 1.62 -6.53
C ALA A 78 15.11 2.99 -5.84
N LEU A 79 16.02 3.94 -6.08
CA LEU A 79 15.93 5.24 -5.43
C LEU A 79 14.65 6.02 -5.76
N ARG A 80 14.21 6.03 -7.03
CA ARG A 80 13.03 6.79 -7.46
C ARG A 80 11.75 6.11 -6.98
N ASP A 81 11.70 4.80 -7.07
CA ASP A 81 10.52 4.02 -6.68
C ASP A 81 10.30 4.10 -5.16
N ILE A 82 11.35 3.94 -4.36
CA ILE A 82 11.26 4.04 -2.90
C ILE A 82 10.85 5.44 -2.47
N VAL A 83 11.43 6.50 -3.04
CA VAL A 83 11.02 7.88 -2.77
C VAL A 83 9.55 8.10 -3.14
N ALA A 84 9.08 7.55 -4.26
CA ALA A 84 7.67 7.65 -4.65
C ALA A 84 6.75 6.92 -3.64
N LEU A 85 7.15 5.76 -3.13
CA LEU A 85 6.41 5.03 -2.09
C LEU A 85 6.36 5.80 -0.77
N GLU A 86 7.49 6.37 -0.33
CA GLU A 86 7.57 7.21 0.87
C GLU A 86 6.68 8.45 0.74
N GLN A 87 6.69 9.11 -0.42
CA GLN A 87 5.82 10.25 -0.70
C GLN A 87 4.34 9.87 -0.70
N ALA A 88 3.99 8.74 -1.33
CA ALA A 88 2.62 8.24 -1.32
C ALA A 88 2.13 7.96 0.12
N MET A 89 2.99 7.36 0.95
CA MET A 89 2.70 7.15 2.37
C MET A 89 2.52 8.47 3.11
N GLY A 90 3.42 9.44 2.92
CA GLY A 90 3.36 10.76 3.55
C GLY A 90 2.10 11.54 3.19
N ILE A 91 1.71 11.54 1.90
CA ILE A 91 0.48 12.20 1.43
C ILE A 91 -0.77 11.60 2.08
N ASN A 92 -0.85 10.27 2.15
CA ASN A 92 -2.02 9.60 2.75
C ASN A 92 -2.04 9.71 4.29
N ALA A 93 -0.88 9.84 4.94
CA ALA A 93 -0.80 10.07 6.38
C ALA A 93 -1.11 11.53 6.77
N ALA A 94 -0.83 12.49 5.90
CA ALA A 94 -1.06 13.92 6.13
C ALA A 94 -2.47 14.39 5.75
N GLY A 95 -3.32 13.51 5.20
CA GLY A 95 -4.68 13.87 4.80
C GLY A 95 -5.58 14.16 6.00
N ASP A 96 -6.01 15.41 6.12
CA ASP A 96 -7.13 15.80 6.98
C ASP A 96 -8.43 15.26 6.38
N GLU A 97 -9.20 14.51 7.17
CA GLU A 97 -10.62 14.19 6.93
C GLU A 97 -10.98 13.32 5.70
N GLN A 98 -10.32 12.18 5.50
CA GLN A 98 -11.00 11.10 4.80
C GLN A 98 -12.00 10.46 5.77
N GLU A 99 -13.30 10.70 5.57
CA GLU A 99 -14.41 10.06 6.30
C GLU A 99 -14.01 8.63 6.65
N SER A 100 -13.85 8.38 7.94
CA SER A 100 -13.26 7.15 8.44
C SER A 100 -14.10 5.97 8.01
N LEU A 101 -13.72 5.31 6.92
CA LEU A 101 -14.35 4.08 6.42
C LEU A 101 -14.26 2.94 7.45
N PHE A 102 -13.39 3.07 8.46
CA PHE A 102 -13.20 2.12 9.54
C PHE A 102 -12.94 2.85 10.86
N ASP A 103 -13.92 2.82 11.77
CA ASP A 103 -13.72 3.35 13.11
C ASP A 103 -12.74 2.46 13.91
N LEU A 104 -11.49 2.89 14.01
CA LEU A 104 -10.46 2.22 14.82
C LEU A 104 -10.85 2.06 16.28
N ARG A 105 -11.78 2.88 16.80
CA ARG A 105 -12.33 2.75 18.16
C ARG A 105 -13.23 1.52 18.33
N SER A 106 -13.61 0.87 17.22
CA SER A 106 -14.36 -0.39 17.23
C SER A 106 -13.47 -1.63 17.28
N ILE A 107 -12.14 -1.48 17.15
CA ILE A 107 -11.20 -2.60 17.29
C ILE A 107 -10.96 -2.82 18.79
N MET A 108 -11.28 -4.03 19.29
CA MET A 108 -10.98 -4.39 20.68
C MET A 108 -9.47 -4.23 20.93
N PRO A 109 -9.06 -3.53 22.01
CA PRO A 109 -7.64 -3.42 22.34
C PRO A 109 -7.05 -4.82 22.57
N ALA A 110 -6.07 -5.20 21.75
CA ALA A 110 -5.24 -6.35 22.04
C ALA A 110 -4.24 -5.94 23.13
N GLY A 111 -4.63 -6.11 24.40
CA GLY A 111 -3.80 -5.82 25.56
C GLY A 111 -4.51 -6.18 26.85
N HIS A 112 -3.81 -6.84 27.76
CA HIS A 112 -4.20 -6.93 29.16
C HIS A 112 -3.40 -5.86 29.92
N GLY A 113 -4.10 -5.01 30.67
CA GLY A 113 -3.48 -4.03 31.56
C GLY A 113 -2.64 -4.68 32.67
#